data_AF-A0A2J6PFI2-F1
#
_entry.id   AF-A0A2J6PFI2-F1
#
_cell.length_a   1.000
_cell.length_b   1.000
_cell.length_c   1.000
_cell.angle_alpha   90.00
_cell.angle_beta   90.00
_cell.angle_gamma   90.00
#
_symmetry.space_group_name_H-M   'P 1'
#
loop_
_entity.id
_entity.type
_entity.pdbx_description
1 polymer ?
#
loop_
_entity_poly.entity_id
_entity_poly.type
_entity_poly.pdbx_seq_one_letter_code
_entity_poly.pdbx_strand_id
1 'polypeptide(L)' 'VQQVVWGQRFFMTRGNVAKNKESLFCLGSPSVREGDMVCIIFGCSVPVVLRKVSTGGGNSHFEFISECYVHGMMDGEAL' A
#
# COMPACT_ATOMS: atom_id res chain seq x y z
N VAL A 1 -15.63 -22.79 -9.83
CA VAL A 1 -15.01 -21.77 -8.94
C VAL A 1 -14.28 -20.79 -9.83
N GLN A 2 -14.95 -19.68 -10.16
CA GLN A 2 -14.60 -18.83 -11.30
C GLN A 2 -14.09 -17.49 -10.77
N GLN A 3 -12.78 -17.31 -10.82
CA GLN A 3 -12.02 -16.06 -10.96
C GLN A 3 -12.74 -14.77 -10.48
N VAL A 4 -12.56 -14.40 -9.20
CA VAL A 4 -13.09 -13.14 -8.62
C VAL A 4 -12.00 -12.05 -8.48
N VAL A 5 -10.75 -12.30 -8.89
CA VAL A 5 -9.65 -11.31 -8.77
C VAL A 5 -9.53 -10.43 -10.02
N TRP A 6 -10.65 -10.05 -10.64
CA TRP A 6 -10.62 -9.12 -11.77
C TRP A 6 -10.49 -7.70 -11.22
N GLY A 7 -9.25 -7.24 -11.05
CA GLY A 7 -8.94 -5.85 -10.67
C GLY A 7 -8.27 -5.68 -9.30
N GLN A 8 -7.58 -6.70 -8.77
CA GLN A 8 -6.62 -6.49 -7.68
C GLN A 8 -5.20 -6.80 -8.17
N ARG A 9 -4.25 -5.99 -7.74
CA ARG A 9 -2.81 -6.13 -7.99
C ARG A 9 -2.14 -6.61 -6.71
N PHE A 10 -1.39 -7.71 -6.84
CA PHE A 10 -0.45 -8.15 -5.81
C PHE A 10 0.85 -7.36 -5.94
N PHE A 11 1.38 -6.87 -4.82
CA PHE A 11 2.65 -6.13 -4.78
C PHE A 11 3.36 -6.34 -3.43
N MET A 12 4.61 -5.90 -3.35
CA MET A 12 5.40 -5.97 -2.13
C MET A 12 5.89 -4.59 -1.72
N THR A 13 5.93 -4.33 -0.41
CA THR A 13 6.64 -3.18 0.11
C THR A 13 8.15 -3.40 0.04
N ARG A 14 8.91 -2.31 -0.07
CA ARG A 14 10.37 -2.39 -0.02
C ARG A 14 10.83 -2.67 1.40
N GLY A 15 11.44 -3.83 1.62
CA GLY A 15 12.12 -4.16 2.88
C GLY A 15 13.26 -3.17 3.18
N ASN A 16 13.56 -2.99 4.46
CA ASN A 16 14.67 -2.19 4.94
C ASN A 16 15.57 -3.02 5.84
N VAL A 17 16.65 -3.55 5.25
CA VAL A 17 17.66 -4.39 5.94
C VAL A 17 18.28 -3.64 7.13
N ALA A 18 18.55 -2.34 6.99
CA ALA A 18 19.14 -1.53 8.05
C ALA A 18 18.22 -1.36 9.27
N LYS A 19 16.90 -1.49 9.09
CA LYS A 19 15.91 -1.44 10.17
C LYS A 19 15.34 -2.81 10.53
N ASN A 20 15.97 -3.89 10.05
CA ASN A 20 15.48 -5.28 10.21
C ASN A 20 13.99 -5.44 9.83
N LYS A 21 13.56 -4.76 8.77
CA LYS A 21 12.19 -4.84 8.25
C LYS A 21 12.18 -5.62 6.95
N GLU A 22 11.52 -6.76 6.95
CA GLU A 22 11.31 -7.53 5.74
C GLU A 22 10.29 -6.85 4.82
N SER A 23 10.28 -7.24 3.54
CA SER A 23 9.26 -6.84 2.59
C SER A 23 7.93 -7.51 2.94
N LEU A 24 6.84 -6.74 2.93
CA LEU A 24 5.50 -7.25 3.23
C LEU A 24 4.69 -7.44 1.95
N PHE A 25 3.89 -8.50 1.92
CA PHE A 25 2.98 -8.79 0.80
C PHE A 25 1.71 -7.98 0.92
N CYS A 26 1.26 -7.43 -0.20
CA CYS A 26 0.11 -6.53 -0.25
C CYS A 26 -0.84 -6.88 -1.41
N LEU A 27 -2.12 -6.60 -1.21
CA LEU A 27 -3.16 -6.66 -2.23
C LEU A 27 -3.84 -5.30 -2.33
N GLY A 28 -3.94 -4.73 -3.52
CA GLY A 28 -4.54 -3.41 -3.72
C GLY A 28 -5.04 -3.18 -5.14
N SER A 29 -5.41 -1.94 -5.45
CA SER A 29 -5.93 -1.56 -6.76
C SER A 29 -4.89 -1.71 -7.89
N PRO A 30 -5.29 -1.95 -9.15
CA PRO A 30 -4.41 -1.92 -10.32
C PRO A 30 -3.70 -0.58 -10.53
N SER A 31 -4.19 0.49 -9.90
CA SER A 31 -3.61 1.83 -9.94
C SER A 31 -2.31 1.98 -9.13
N VAL A 32 -2.00 1.01 -8.26
CA VAL A 32 -0.78 0.97 -7.44
C VAL A 32 0.45 0.73 -8.32
N ARG A 33 1.51 1.51 -8.13
CA ARG A 33 2.74 1.49 -8.94
C ARG A 33 3.98 1.55 -8.06
N GLU A 34 5.13 1.22 -8.63
CA GLU A 34 6.41 1.38 -7.94
C GLU A 34 6.64 2.85 -7.55
N GLY A 35 7.14 3.05 -6.33
CA GLY A 35 7.31 4.38 -5.73
C GLY A 35 6.10 4.86 -4.92
N ASP A 36 4.96 4.18 -5.01
CA ASP A 36 3.85 4.41 -4.09
C ASP A 36 4.20 3.96 -2.66
N MET A 37 3.59 4.61 -1.68
CA MET A 37 3.83 4.39 -0.26
C MET A 37 2.61 3.79 0.40
N VAL A 38 2.80 2.72 1.19
CA VAL A 38 1.74 2.20 2.06
C VAL A 38 1.83 2.92 3.40
N CYS A 39 0.72 3.49 3.86
CA CYS A 39 0.64 4.25 5.10
C CYS A 39 -0.65 3.91 5.85
N ILE A 40 -0.59 3.89 7.18
CA ILE A 40 -1.78 3.90 8.03
C ILE A 40 -1.94 5.35 8.50
N ILE A 41 -2.94 6.04 7.97
CA ILE A 41 -3.24 7.42 8.35
C ILE A 41 -3.88 7.39 9.75
N PHE A 42 -3.49 8.33 10.61
CA PHE A 42 -4.09 8.44 11.94
C PHE A 42 -5.61 8.64 11.82
N GLY A 43 -6.38 7.72 12.42
CA GLY A 43 -7.84 7.69 12.32
C GLY A 43 -8.41 6.78 11.23
N CYS A 44 -7.58 6.24 10.32
CA CYS A 44 -7.99 5.19 9.39
C CYS A 44 -7.78 3.82 10.04
N SER A 45 -8.75 2.91 9.85
CA SER A 45 -8.69 1.53 10.35
C SER A 45 -7.92 0.58 9.43
N VAL A 46 -7.62 0.99 8.19
CA VAL A 46 -6.98 0.17 7.18
C VAL A 46 -5.78 0.89 6.55
N PRO A 47 -4.76 0.14 6.08
CA PRO A 47 -3.68 0.69 5.28
C PRO A 47 -4.18 1.28 3.96
N VAL A 48 -3.56 2.37 3.55
CA VAL A 48 -3.84 3.07 2.30
C VAL A 48 -2.56 3.25 1.50
N VAL A 49 -2.71 3.32 0.18
CA VAL A 49 -1.64 3.61 -0.77
C VAL A 49 -1.68 5.08 -1.13
N LEU A 50 -0.57 5.77 -0.89
CA LEU A 50 -0.36 7.19 -1.19
C LEU A 50 0.74 7.35 -2.24
N ARG A 51 0.56 8.30 -3.16
CA ARG A 51 1.57 8.68 -4.14
C ARG A 51 2.09 10.08 -3.84
N LYS A 52 3.41 10.23 -3.73
CA LYS A 52 4.03 11.55 -3.57
C LYS A 52 3.98 12.30 -4.91
N VAL A 53 3.44 13.51 -4.88
CA VAL A 53 3.43 14.44 -6.00
C VAL A 53 4.38 15.59 -5.68
N SER A 54 5.42 15.74 -6.49
CA SER A 54 6.33 16.87 -6.41
C SER A 54 5.83 17.98 -7.33
N THR A 55 5.30 19.07 -6.76
CA THR A 55 5.08 20.29 -7.53
C THR A 55 6.35 21.12 -7.53
N GLY A 56 6.70 21.75 -8.66
CA GLY A 56 7.98 22.47 -8.86
C GLY A 56 8.22 23.68 -7.94
N GLY A 57 7.36 23.93 -6.95
CA GLY A 57 7.43 25.05 -5.99
C GLY A 57 7.79 24.65 -4.55
N GLY A 58 8.34 23.45 -4.31
CA GLY A 58 8.76 23.02 -2.96
C GLY A 58 7.64 22.43 -2.08
N ASN A 59 6.38 22.51 -2.51
CA ASN A 59 5.27 21.88 -1.82
C ASN A 59 5.13 20.42 -2.27
N SER A 60 5.31 19.49 -1.32
CA SER A 60 5.01 18.08 -1.51
C SER A 60 3.59 17.78 -1.07
N HIS A 61 2.77 17.29 -1.99
CA HIS A 61 1.42 16.78 -1.69
C HIS A 61 1.39 15.26 -1.92
N PHE A 62 0.40 14.60 -1.33
CA PHE A 62 0.19 13.18 -1.50
C PHE A 62 -1.20 12.95 -2.09
N GLU A 63 -1.25 12.13 -3.13
CA GLU A 63 -2.50 11.65 -3.71
C GLU A 63 -2.88 10.32 -3.07
N PHE A 64 -4.15 10.20 -2.67
CA PHE A 64 -4.73 8.93 -2.28
C PHE A 64 -5.00 8.07 -3.51
N ILE A 65 -4.45 6.84 -3.53
CA ILE A 65 -4.59 5.93 -4.67
C ILE A 65 -5.66 4.88 -4.40
N SER A 66 -5.55 4.16 -3.27
CA SER A 66 -6.53 3.16 -2.86
C SER A 66 -6.31 2.72 -1.42
N GLU A 67 -7.26 1.98 -0.87
CA GLU A 67 -7.03 1.11 0.27
C GLU A 67 -6.24 -0.14 -0.17
N CYS A 68 -5.54 -0.79 0.76
CA CYS A 68 -4.85 -2.05 0.48
C CYS A 68 -4.82 -2.96 1.71
N TYR A 69 -4.77 -4.27 1.46
CA TYR A 69 -4.47 -5.26 2.47
C TYR A 69 -2.96 -5.46 2.58
N VAL A 70 -2.44 -5.56 3.81
CA VAL A 70 -1.02 -5.83 4.08
C VAL A 70 -0.91 -7.05 4.98
N HIS A 71 -0.31 -8.11 4.45
CA HIS A 71 -0.10 -9.37 5.17
C HIS A 71 0.90 -9.18 6.32
N GLY A 72 0.59 -9.73 7.49
CA GLY A 72 1.31 -9.57 8.75
C GLY A 72 1.09 -8.24 9.47
N MET A 73 0.24 -7.35 8.95
CA MET A 73 0.01 -6.00 9.53
C MET A 73 -1.45 -5.65 9.80
N MET A 74 -2.41 -6.46 9.36
CA MET A 74 -3.83 -6.21 9.57
C MET A 74 -4.48 -7.34 10.38
N ASP A 75 -5.37 -6.97 11.30
CA ASP A 75 -6.20 -7.95 12.01
C ASP A 75 -7.35 -8.39 11.10
N GLY A 76 -7.44 -9.69 10.80
CA GLY A 76 -8.35 -10.25 9.80
C GLY A 76 -7.72 -11.36 8.93
N GLU A 77 -6.47 -11.72 9.22
CA GLU A 77 -5.77 -12.81 8.55
C GLU A 77 -6.32 -14.16 9.04
N ALA A 78 -7.39 -14.61 8.38
CA ALA A 78 -8.14 -15.85 8.56
C ALA A 78 -9.13 -15.94 9.74
N LEU A 79 -10.35 -16.36 9.37
CA LEU A 79 -11.25 -17.26 10.12
C LEU A 79 -11.14 -18.64 9.47
#